data_AF-A0A2H3JQ89-F1
#
_entry.id   AF-A0A2H3JQ89-F1
#
_cell.length_a   1.000
_cell.length_b   1.000
_cell.length_c   1.000
_cell.angle_alpha   90.00
_cell.angle_beta   90.00
_cell.angle_gamma   90.00
#
_symmetry.space_group_name_H-M   'P 1'
#
loop_
_entity.id
_entity.type
_entity.pdbx_description
1 polymer ?
#
loop_
_entity_poly.entity_id
_entity_poly.type
_entity_poly.pdbx_seq_one_letter_code
_entity_poly.pdbx_strand_id
1 'polypeptide(L)'
;MSLDLNLFTLNVTPSPDDPNVVDLVSPSGVVHYRKERVPGSAYSVCVYDPDSGSLLATATAPSATSKHKTVQLHNPDVVVELKYTGTLTFKWGFKWEEHEFEWRREECYILRKPDPAVLVAVTKEPAGRLKTTSIQILDYNLNRFDIDDRKGLEIVILTALFTFHDANDAYHAADPPAPASSPSTSASTGAGASETGAPVLPPRPPQRTGVERIAELHMLRALQGEGDANEVEVGAEGSVEEYAEYAHGLLRDEVMLFVTVRSASSAEVPKVLRVVEETKRLRHKSGLAEDEELHQYVTYATTLSARKGPRRINLDDPPPREKAHTGAYAPPVSVIIHLSKIDMPELRPRFEPREPGPEMGWVADEDGSSGAGRSDAGSERKKGKGREKESRAERARLEKLAKEQQRAEKAQRKLEKEKGHKKKGASRAY
;
A
#
# COMPACT_ATOMS: atom_id res chain seq x y z
N MET A 1 -27.83 11.42 21.77
CA MET A 1 -28.42 10.72 20.60
C MET A 1 -27.84 9.33 20.59
N SER A 2 -28.66 8.28 20.73
CA SER A 2 -28.15 6.90 20.77
C SER A 2 -27.67 6.50 19.39
N LEU A 3 -26.37 6.23 19.25
CA LEU A 3 -25.84 5.51 18.10
C LEU A 3 -26.58 4.18 17.99
N ASP A 4 -26.90 3.79 16.76
CA ASP A 4 -27.61 2.57 16.38
C ASP A 4 -27.21 1.37 17.28
N LEU A 5 -28.20 0.64 17.80
CA LEU A 5 -28.01 -0.60 18.58
C LEU A 5 -27.25 -1.69 17.82
N ASN A 6 -27.07 -1.53 16.51
CA ASN A 6 -26.41 -2.46 15.60
C ASN A 6 -24.94 -2.10 15.29
N LEU A 7 -24.34 -1.19 16.07
CA LEU A 7 -22.97 -0.72 15.89
C LEU A 7 -22.12 -1.12 17.08
N PHE A 8 -21.27 -2.14 16.90
CA PHE A 8 -20.33 -2.56 17.92
C PHE A 8 -19.04 -1.74 17.79
N THR A 9 -18.77 -0.86 18.75
CA THR A 9 -17.59 0.03 18.76
C THR A 9 -16.66 -0.33 19.90
N LEU A 10 -15.37 -0.44 19.61
CA LEU A 10 -14.31 -0.70 20.59
C LEU A 10 -13.19 0.33 20.44
N ASN A 11 -12.71 0.85 21.56
CA ASN A 11 -11.60 1.78 21.66
C ASN A 11 -10.30 1.02 21.94
N VAL A 12 -9.24 1.36 21.21
CA VAL A 12 -7.91 0.78 21.37
C VAL A 12 -7.19 1.51 22.50
N THR A 13 -6.96 0.83 23.61
CA THR A 13 -6.36 1.40 24.82
C THR A 13 -5.09 0.63 25.19
N PRO A 14 -3.89 1.19 24.91
CA PRO A 14 -2.65 0.60 25.40
C PRO A 14 -2.61 0.57 26.93
N SER A 15 -2.06 -0.50 27.50
CA SER A 15 -1.84 -0.55 28.95
C SER A 15 -0.78 0.47 29.36
N PRO A 16 -1.00 1.23 30.45
CA PRO A 16 0.02 2.14 30.98
C PRO A 16 1.19 1.39 31.63
N ASP A 17 0.96 0.16 32.08
CA ASP A 17 1.93 -0.63 32.83
C ASP A 17 2.78 -1.55 31.94
N ASP A 18 2.24 -1.99 30.80
CA ASP A 18 2.93 -2.88 29.87
C ASP A 18 2.70 -2.47 28.40
N PRO A 19 3.74 -2.00 27.68
CA PRO A 19 3.62 -1.60 26.28
C PRO A 19 3.26 -2.75 25.32
N ASN A 20 3.40 -4.01 25.75
CA ASN A 20 3.02 -5.18 24.95
C ASN A 20 1.51 -5.49 25.04
N VAL A 21 0.80 -4.87 25.97
CA VAL A 21 -0.61 -5.12 26.25
C VAL A 21 -1.48 -4.00 25.70
N VAL A 22 -2.52 -4.37 24.96
CA VAL A 22 -3.52 -3.44 24.41
C VAL A 22 -4.91 -4.01 24.65
N ASP A 23 -5.78 -3.20 25.23
CA ASP A 23 -7.16 -3.56 25.53
C ASP A 23 -8.12 -2.93 24.50
N LEU A 24 -9.16 -3.68 24.13
CA LEU A 24 -10.29 -3.18 23.37
C LEU A 24 -11.47 -2.93 24.32
N VAL A 25 -11.81 -1.66 24.47
CA VAL A 25 -12.75 -1.19 25.49
C VAL A 25 -13.99 -0.60 24.83
N SER A 26 -15.17 -1.06 25.24
CA SER A 26 -16.43 -0.46 24.79
C SER A 26 -16.55 1.00 25.27
N PRO A 27 -17.43 1.82 24.65
CA PRO A 27 -17.74 3.16 25.16
C PRO A 27 -18.27 3.17 26.60
N SER A 28 -18.85 2.06 27.08
CA SER A 28 -19.26 1.86 28.47
C SER A 28 -18.11 1.57 29.45
N GLY A 29 -16.87 1.45 28.96
CA GLY A 29 -15.69 1.17 29.78
C GLY A 29 -15.43 -0.32 30.06
N VAL A 30 -16.19 -1.23 29.45
CA VAL A 30 -16.01 -2.67 29.59
C VAL A 30 -14.93 -3.15 28.61
N VAL A 31 -13.92 -3.87 29.11
CA VAL A 31 -12.90 -4.50 28.27
C VAL A 31 -13.50 -5.77 27.67
N HIS A 32 -13.46 -5.89 26.33
CA HIS A 32 -13.96 -7.08 25.64
C HIS A 32 -12.85 -8.01 25.17
N TYR A 33 -11.67 -7.45 24.88
CA TYR A 33 -10.53 -8.22 24.41
C TYR A 33 -9.24 -7.62 24.93
N ARG A 34 -8.29 -8.49 25.24
CA ARG A 34 -6.92 -8.13 25.57
C ARG A 34 -5.95 -8.73 24.57
N LYS A 35 -5.17 -7.89 23.92
CA LYS A 35 -4.05 -8.27 23.06
C LYS A 35 -2.76 -8.21 23.86
N GLU A 36 -1.96 -9.26 23.76
CA GLU A 36 -0.62 -9.33 24.35
C GLU A 36 0.39 -9.74 23.28
N ARG A 37 1.42 -8.91 23.08
CA ARG A 37 2.54 -9.24 22.20
C ARG A 37 3.55 -10.09 22.96
N VAL A 38 3.82 -11.29 22.44
CA VAL A 38 4.76 -12.23 23.06
C VAL A 38 6.18 -11.90 22.58
N PRO A 39 7.13 -11.58 23.47
CA PRO A 39 8.53 -11.38 23.09
C PRO A 39 9.13 -12.67 22.52
N GLY A 40 9.83 -12.58 21.38
CA GLY A 40 10.39 -13.75 20.74
C GLY A 40 11.18 -13.44 19.47
N SER A 41 11.84 -14.47 18.93
CA SER A 41 12.56 -14.38 17.65
C SER A 41 11.63 -14.33 16.43
N ALA A 42 10.42 -14.84 16.57
CA ALA A 42 9.34 -14.72 15.60
C ALA A 42 8.26 -13.80 16.15
N TYR A 43 7.50 -13.17 15.26
CA TYR A 43 6.36 -12.37 15.65
C TYR A 43 5.22 -13.26 16.14
N SER A 44 4.74 -12.99 17.35
CA SER A 44 3.62 -13.69 17.97
C SER A 44 2.79 -12.73 18.82
N VAL A 45 1.47 -12.81 18.67
CA VAL A 45 0.49 -12.05 19.46
C VAL A 45 -0.63 -12.98 19.89
N CYS A 46 -1.05 -12.85 21.14
CA CYS A 46 -2.18 -13.57 21.71
C CYS A 46 -3.33 -12.59 21.96
N VAL A 47 -4.57 -13.05 21.72
CA VAL A 47 -5.80 -12.33 22.05
C VAL A 47 -6.58 -13.16 23.05
N TYR A 48 -6.97 -12.53 24.17
CA TYR A 48 -7.66 -13.17 25.28
C TYR A 48 -9.03 -12.53 25.53
N ASP A 49 -9.93 -13.34 26.07
CA ASP A 49 -11.10 -12.86 26.79
C ASP A 49 -10.67 -12.40 28.20
N PRO A 50 -10.81 -11.11 28.54
CA PRO A 50 -10.36 -10.58 29.83
C PRO A 50 -11.10 -11.16 31.03
N ASP A 51 -12.37 -11.57 30.88
CA ASP A 51 -13.19 -12.03 32.00
C ASP A 51 -12.86 -13.47 32.37
N SER A 52 -12.67 -14.35 31.37
CA SER A 52 -12.32 -15.75 31.61
C SER A 52 -10.82 -16.04 31.59
N GLY A 53 -10.00 -15.13 31.04
CA GLY A 53 -8.59 -15.37 30.75
C GLY A 53 -8.35 -16.37 29.61
N SER A 54 -9.39 -16.77 28.88
CA SER A 54 -9.28 -17.76 27.82
C SER A 54 -8.53 -17.20 26.61
N LEU A 55 -7.60 -17.98 26.07
CA LEU A 55 -6.93 -17.67 24.80
C LEU A 55 -7.92 -17.85 23.65
N LEU A 56 -8.22 -16.77 22.94
CA LEU A 56 -9.16 -16.76 21.83
C LEU A 56 -8.44 -16.96 20.49
N ALA A 57 -7.33 -16.26 20.29
CA ALA A 57 -6.57 -16.32 19.05
C ALA A 57 -5.07 -16.13 19.26
N THR A 58 -4.27 -16.68 18.36
CA THR A 58 -2.83 -16.44 18.24
C THR A 58 -2.49 -16.06 16.81
N ALA A 59 -1.88 -14.90 16.61
CA ALA A 59 -1.32 -14.48 15.33
C ALA A 59 0.19 -14.71 15.30
N THR A 60 0.69 -15.38 14.27
CA THR A 60 2.12 -15.68 14.11
C THR A 60 2.65 -15.30 12.72
N ALA A 61 3.91 -14.88 12.67
CA ALA A 61 4.65 -14.64 11.43
C ALA A 61 6.17 -14.63 11.69
N PRO A 62 7.02 -14.72 10.65
CA PRO A 62 8.47 -14.53 10.81
C PRO A 62 8.84 -13.16 11.40
N SER A 63 8.11 -12.10 11.03
CA SER A 63 8.26 -10.75 11.58
C SER A 63 6.92 -10.02 11.61
N ALA A 64 6.84 -8.93 12.39
CA ALA A 64 5.65 -8.06 12.41
C ALA A 64 5.37 -7.44 11.04
N THR A 65 6.38 -7.26 10.19
CA THR A 65 6.29 -6.68 8.85
C THR A 65 6.10 -7.72 7.74
N SER A 66 6.01 -9.01 8.08
CA SER A 66 5.78 -10.09 7.11
C SER A 66 4.49 -9.88 6.34
N LYS A 67 4.54 -10.00 5.01
CA LYS A 67 3.39 -9.93 4.07
C LYS A 67 2.44 -11.13 4.14
N HIS A 68 2.78 -12.12 4.98
CA HIS A 68 1.95 -13.26 5.25
C HIS A 68 1.95 -13.54 6.76
N LYS A 69 0.75 -13.74 7.31
CA LYS A 69 0.55 -13.99 8.74
C LYS A 69 -0.49 -15.09 8.90
N THR A 70 -0.38 -15.86 9.97
CA THR A 70 -1.32 -16.93 10.31
C THR A 70 -2.03 -16.58 11.60
N VAL A 71 -3.36 -16.59 11.59
CA VAL A 71 -4.20 -16.45 12.78
C VAL A 71 -4.78 -17.81 13.11
N GLN A 72 -4.53 -18.31 14.32
CA GLN A 72 -5.13 -19.53 14.85
C GLN A 72 -6.14 -19.16 15.94
N LEU A 73 -7.40 -19.53 15.76
CA LEU A 73 -8.42 -19.50 16.81
C LEU A 73 -8.31 -20.77 17.66
N HIS A 74 -8.71 -20.71 18.94
CA HIS A 74 -8.56 -21.82 19.90
C HIS A 74 -9.88 -22.35 20.50
N ASN A 75 -11.04 -21.88 20.00
CA ASN A 75 -12.35 -22.40 20.39
C ASN A 75 -13.46 -21.93 19.43
N PRO A 76 -13.74 -22.65 18.32
CA PRO A 76 -13.05 -23.86 17.86
C PRO A 76 -11.66 -23.58 17.26
N ASP A 77 -10.86 -24.64 17.10
CA ASP A 77 -9.55 -24.56 16.45
C ASP A 77 -9.70 -24.32 14.95
N VAL A 78 -9.38 -23.12 14.48
CA VAL A 78 -9.44 -22.73 13.06
C VAL A 78 -8.22 -21.91 12.69
N VAL A 79 -7.61 -22.20 11.54
CA VAL A 79 -6.45 -21.47 11.04
C VAL A 79 -6.85 -20.61 9.84
N VAL A 80 -6.58 -19.32 9.93
CA VAL A 80 -6.88 -18.30 8.91
C VAL A 80 -5.57 -17.68 8.44
N GLU A 81 -5.41 -17.64 7.12
CA GLU A 81 -4.26 -17.01 6.49
C GLU A 81 -4.59 -15.55 6.12
N LEU A 82 -3.79 -14.62 6.65
CA LEU A 82 -3.77 -13.23 6.20
C LEU A 82 -2.69 -13.07 5.13
N LYS A 83 -3.07 -12.55 3.97
CA LYS A 83 -2.15 -12.32 2.83
C LYS A 83 -2.21 -10.88 2.37
N TYR A 84 -1.06 -10.23 2.26
CA TYR A 84 -0.97 -8.96 1.58
C TYR A 84 -1.27 -9.16 0.09
N THR A 85 -2.37 -8.58 -0.39
CA THR A 85 -2.84 -8.64 -1.79
C THR A 85 -2.56 -7.33 -2.54
N GLY A 86 -2.08 -6.31 -1.83
CA GLY A 86 -1.74 -5.02 -2.42
C GLY A 86 -0.47 -5.07 -3.27
N THR A 87 -0.35 -4.12 -4.19
CA THR A 87 0.92 -3.77 -4.83
C THR A 87 1.47 -2.49 -4.22
N LEU A 88 0.67 -1.41 -4.25
CA LEU A 88 1.02 -0.07 -3.77
C LEU A 88 0.05 0.47 -2.70
N THR A 89 -1.04 -0.26 -2.45
CA THR A 89 -2.10 0.13 -1.52
C THR A 89 -2.15 -0.88 -0.39
N PHE A 90 -2.48 -0.42 0.83
CA PHE A 90 -2.69 -1.31 1.96
C PHE A 90 -3.88 -2.22 1.66
N LYS A 91 -3.60 -3.45 1.22
CA LYS A 91 -4.61 -4.47 0.95
C LYS A 91 -4.21 -5.80 1.54
N TRP A 92 -5.07 -6.33 2.40
CA TRP A 92 -4.89 -7.61 3.06
C TRP A 92 -6.13 -8.47 2.89
N GLY A 93 -5.98 -9.61 2.24
CA GLY A 93 -7.03 -10.58 2.02
C GLY A 93 -6.99 -11.71 3.04
N PHE A 94 -8.17 -12.19 3.44
CA PHE A 94 -8.33 -13.45 4.17
C PHE A 94 -9.64 -14.13 3.78
N LYS A 95 -9.77 -15.40 4.14
CA LYS A 95 -11.00 -16.18 3.92
C LYS A 95 -11.56 -16.61 5.25
N TRP A 96 -12.86 -16.51 5.40
CA TRP A 96 -13.60 -17.03 6.55
C TRP A 96 -14.83 -17.74 6.02
N GLU A 97 -14.95 -19.03 6.35
CA GLU A 97 -15.98 -19.91 5.78
C GLU A 97 -16.00 -19.81 4.23
N GLU A 98 -17.16 -19.59 3.63
CA GLU A 98 -17.32 -19.45 2.17
C GLU A 98 -17.09 -18.01 1.66
N HIS A 99 -16.67 -17.09 2.53
CA HIS A 99 -16.59 -15.67 2.24
C HIS A 99 -15.13 -15.17 2.14
N GLU A 100 -14.87 -14.30 1.17
CA GLU A 100 -13.59 -13.60 1.03
C GLU A 100 -13.69 -12.20 1.63
N PHE A 101 -12.68 -11.83 2.43
CA PHE A 101 -12.60 -10.52 3.06
C PHE A 101 -11.33 -9.79 2.62
N GLU A 102 -11.42 -8.46 2.54
CA GLU A 102 -10.30 -7.59 2.18
C GLU A 102 -10.29 -6.35 3.07
N TRP A 103 -9.20 -6.17 3.79
CA TRP A 103 -8.84 -4.90 4.40
C TRP A 103 -8.27 -3.97 3.34
N ARG A 104 -8.79 -2.74 3.29
CA ARG A 104 -8.30 -1.60 2.51
C ARG A 104 -8.04 -0.47 3.49
N ARG A 105 -6.78 -0.28 3.86
CA ARG A 105 -6.35 0.65 4.90
C ARG A 105 -7.21 0.51 6.18
N GLU A 106 -8.10 1.47 6.44
CA GLU A 106 -8.95 1.58 7.63
C GLU A 106 -10.29 0.85 7.51
N GLU A 107 -10.56 0.19 6.39
CA GLU A 107 -11.85 -0.40 6.07
C GLU A 107 -11.72 -1.89 5.77
N CYS A 108 -12.61 -2.70 6.33
CA CYS A 108 -12.71 -4.13 6.04
C CYS A 108 -13.95 -4.40 5.22
N TYR A 109 -13.79 -5.11 4.10
CA TYR A 109 -14.86 -5.44 3.17
C TYR A 109 -15.06 -6.95 3.07
N ILE A 110 -16.32 -7.38 2.93
CA ILE A 110 -16.64 -8.68 2.37
C ILE A 110 -16.73 -8.55 0.85
N LEU A 111 -15.94 -9.36 0.14
CA LEU A 111 -15.87 -9.39 -1.31
C LEU A 111 -16.94 -10.35 -1.85
N ARG A 112 -17.77 -9.83 -2.76
CA ARG A 112 -18.76 -10.62 -3.49
C ARG A 112 -18.51 -10.41 -4.97
N LYS A 113 -18.73 -11.42 -5.79
CA LYS A 113 -18.71 -11.28 -7.25
C LYS A 113 -19.94 -11.99 -7.78
N PRO A 114 -20.74 -11.37 -8.65
CA PRO A 114 -20.52 -10.09 -9.31
C PRO A 114 -20.91 -8.84 -8.50
N ASP A 115 -21.54 -9.01 -7.33
CA ASP A 115 -22.04 -7.92 -6.49
C ASP A 115 -20.94 -7.00 -5.96
N PRO A 116 -21.24 -5.72 -5.63
CA PRO A 116 -20.27 -4.85 -4.98
C PRO A 116 -19.85 -5.38 -3.59
N ALA A 117 -18.60 -5.09 -3.23
CA ALA A 117 -18.06 -5.35 -1.91
C ALA A 117 -18.83 -4.56 -0.83
N VAL A 118 -19.00 -5.15 0.34
CA VAL A 118 -19.79 -4.55 1.43
C VAL A 118 -18.87 -4.28 2.62
N LEU A 119 -18.91 -3.06 3.16
CA LEU A 119 -18.12 -2.65 4.32
C LEU A 119 -18.63 -3.35 5.59
N VAL A 120 -17.76 -4.04 6.32
CA VAL A 120 -18.11 -4.80 7.52
C VAL A 120 -17.39 -4.33 8.78
N ALA A 121 -16.24 -3.65 8.65
CA ALA A 121 -15.60 -2.97 9.75
C ALA A 121 -14.90 -1.69 9.27
N VAL A 122 -14.83 -0.69 10.14
CA VAL A 122 -14.11 0.56 9.88
C VAL A 122 -13.35 0.99 11.13
N THR A 123 -12.15 1.52 10.95
CA THR A 123 -11.33 2.06 12.03
C THR A 123 -11.29 3.58 11.94
N LYS A 124 -11.04 4.23 13.08
CA LYS A 124 -10.81 5.68 13.12
C LYS A 124 -9.38 5.99 13.53
N GLU A 125 -8.70 6.76 12.70
CA GLU A 125 -7.40 7.35 13.00
C GLU A 125 -7.56 8.86 13.30
N PRO A 126 -7.03 9.37 14.43
CA PRO A 126 -7.03 10.79 14.71
C PRO A 126 -6.05 11.49 13.77
N ALA A 127 -6.45 12.66 13.29
CA ALA A 127 -5.70 13.38 12.27
C ALA A 127 -4.24 13.65 12.71
N GLY A 128 -3.29 13.34 11.82
CA GLY A 128 -1.85 13.52 12.06
C GLY A 128 -1.18 12.39 12.86
N ARG A 129 -1.88 11.29 13.17
CA ARG A 129 -1.28 10.07 13.72
C ARG A 129 -1.73 8.84 12.96
N LEU A 130 -0.76 8.03 12.52
CA LEU A 130 -0.96 6.69 11.97
C LEU A 130 -1.25 5.68 13.09
N LYS A 131 -2.24 5.96 13.94
CA LYS A 131 -2.59 5.09 15.07
C LYS A 131 -4.09 5.03 15.25
N THR A 132 -4.66 3.87 14.96
CA THR A 132 -6.08 3.60 15.20
C THR A 132 -6.45 3.82 16.66
N THR A 133 -7.52 4.56 16.89
CA THR A 133 -8.08 4.83 18.23
C THR A 133 -9.33 4.04 18.51
N SER A 134 -10.10 3.69 17.47
CA SER A 134 -11.29 2.86 17.62
C SER A 134 -11.54 2.02 16.37
N ILE A 135 -12.22 0.90 16.57
CA ILE A 135 -12.77 0.04 15.54
C ILE A 135 -14.28 -0.06 15.73
N GLN A 136 -14.99 -0.07 14.62
CA GLN A 136 -16.43 -0.22 14.56
C GLN A 136 -16.76 -1.36 13.62
N ILE A 137 -17.42 -2.39 14.15
CA ILE A 137 -17.93 -3.52 13.39
C ILE A 137 -19.39 -3.24 13.04
N LEU A 138 -19.70 -3.40 11.76
CA LEU A 138 -20.99 -3.06 11.16
C LEU A 138 -21.86 -4.32 11.10
N ASP A 139 -22.34 -4.76 12.26
CA ASP A 139 -23.11 -6.02 12.40
C ASP A 139 -24.32 -6.07 11.47
N TYR A 140 -24.97 -4.93 11.22
CA TYR A 140 -26.10 -4.85 10.29
C TYR A 140 -25.75 -5.29 8.85
N ASN A 141 -24.49 -5.13 8.43
CA ASN A 141 -24.00 -5.62 7.14
C ASN A 141 -23.63 -7.10 7.22
N LEU A 142 -23.00 -7.54 8.31
CA LEU A 142 -22.67 -8.95 8.53
C LEU A 142 -23.92 -9.83 8.60
N ASN A 143 -25.02 -9.33 9.19
CA ASN A 143 -26.31 -10.02 9.31
C ASN A 143 -26.97 -10.37 7.97
N ARG A 144 -26.48 -9.85 6.85
CA ARG A 144 -27.01 -10.10 5.50
C ARG A 144 -26.35 -11.31 4.82
N PHE A 145 -25.35 -11.90 5.46
CA PHE A 145 -24.57 -13.01 4.93
C PHE A 145 -24.72 -14.23 5.84
N ASP A 146 -24.64 -15.40 5.21
CA ASP A 146 -24.74 -16.70 5.87
C ASP A 146 -23.38 -17.02 6.52
N ILE A 147 -23.07 -16.29 7.59
CA ILE A 147 -21.88 -16.51 8.42
C ILE A 147 -22.33 -17.24 9.68
N ASP A 148 -21.86 -18.47 9.83
CA ASP A 148 -22.25 -19.36 10.93
C ASP A 148 -21.55 -18.93 12.23
N ASP A 149 -20.22 -18.78 12.20
CA ASP A 149 -19.41 -18.37 13.34
C ASP A 149 -19.02 -16.89 13.25
N ARG A 150 -19.98 -16.04 13.59
CA ARG A 150 -19.79 -14.58 13.64
C ARG A 150 -18.78 -14.16 14.70
N LYS A 151 -18.68 -14.92 15.80
CA LYS A 151 -17.79 -14.57 16.89
C LYS A 151 -16.34 -14.87 16.52
N GLY A 152 -16.09 -16.00 15.87
CA GLY A 152 -14.81 -16.32 15.26
C GLY A 152 -14.39 -15.26 14.24
N LEU A 153 -15.31 -14.84 13.36
CA LEU A 153 -15.04 -13.76 12.41
C LEU A 153 -14.68 -12.43 13.10
N GLU A 154 -15.42 -12.05 14.13
CA GLU A 154 -15.13 -10.85 14.94
C GLU A 154 -13.69 -10.91 15.48
N ILE A 155 -13.31 -12.02 16.11
CA ILE A 155 -11.97 -12.24 16.66
C ILE A 155 -10.91 -12.18 15.55
N VAL A 156 -11.17 -12.75 14.36
CA VAL A 156 -10.24 -12.69 13.22
C VAL A 156 -10.05 -11.25 12.72
N ILE A 157 -11.13 -10.48 12.57
CA ILE A 157 -11.08 -9.07 12.13
C ILE A 157 -10.26 -8.24 13.13
N LEU A 158 -10.51 -8.41 14.43
CA LEU A 158 -9.79 -7.71 15.50
C LEU A 158 -8.32 -8.13 15.57
N THR A 159 -8.06 -9.43 15.46
CA THR A 159 -6.70 -9.97 15.47
C THR A 159 -5.90 -9.46 14.27
N ALA A 160 -6.49 -9.46 13.07
CA ALA A 160 -5.87 -8.89 11.88
C ALA A 160 -5.49 -7.42 12.09
N LEU A 161 -6.41 -6.61 12.63
CA LEU A 161 -6.16 -5.21 12.95
C LEU A 161 -4.96 -5.04 13.88
N PHE A 162 -4.87 -5.81 14.98
CA PHE A 162 -3.71 -5.75 15.87
C PHE A 162 -2.41 -6.09 15.17
N THR A 163 -2.42 -7.05 14.24
CA THR A 163 -1.20 -7.36 13.47
C THR A 163 -0.77 -6.24 12.55
N PHE A 164 -1.71 -5.41 12.10
CA PHE A 164 -1.43 -4.24 11.29
C PHE A 164 -0.86 -3.12 12.15
N HIS A 165 -1.37 -2.93 13.36
CA HIS A 165 -0.80 -2.00 14.34
C HIS A 165 0.64 -2.36 14.67
N ASP A 166 0.91 -3.62 14.96
CA ASP A 166 2.28 -4.05 15.26
C ASP A 166 3.21 -3.94 14.05
N ALA A 167 2.70 -4.18 12.83
CA ALA A 167 3.45 -3.96 11.62
C ALA A 167 3.82 -2.47 11.47
N ASN A 168 2.85 -1.59 11.67
CA ASN A 168 3.01 -0.14 11.62
C ASN A 168 3.99 0.35 12.70
N ASP A 169 3.82 -0.09 13.95
CA ASP A 169 4.75 0.22 15.04
C ASP A 169 6.16 -0.30 14.74
N ALA A 170 6.29 -1.47 14.10
CA ALA A 170 7.60 -1.99 13.68
C ALA A 170 8.23 -1.20 12.52
N TYR A 171 7.42 -0.59 11.65
CA TYR A 171 7.90 0.34 10.61
C TYR A 171 8.28 1.71 11.18
N HIS A 172 7.66 2.13 12.29
CA HIS A 172 7.82 3.47 12.88
C HIS A 172 8.56 3.50 14.21
N ALA A 173 9.04 2.36 14.71
CA ALA A 173 9.92 2.31 15.86
C ALA A 173 11.23 3.02 15.48
N ALA A 174 11.42 4.23 15.98
CA ALA A 174 12.71 4.91 15.93
C ALA A 174 13.77 3.99 16.56
N ASP A 175 14.95 3.89 15.94
CA ASP A 175 16.11 3.28 16.58
C ASP A 175 16.27 3.86 18.00
N PRO A 176 16.52 3.03 19.02
CA PRO A 176 16.70 3.55 20.37
C PRO A 176 17.86 4.56 20.35
N PRO A 177 17.67 5.79 20.87
CA PRO A 177 18.76 6.72 21.01
C PRO A 177 19.82 6.07 21.90
N ALA A 178 21.08 6.10 21.44
CA ALA A 178 22.24 5.78 22.25
C ALA A 178 22.16 6.53 23.61
N PRO A 179 22.61 5.93 24.72
CA PRO A 179 22.38 6.47 26.06
C PRO A 179 23.18 7.76 26.25
N ALA A 180 22.54 8.90 26.03
CA ALA A 180 23.10 10.22 26.31
C ALA A 180 22.64 10.67 27.70
N SER A 181 23.58 10.51 28.64
CA SER A 181 23.83 11.35 29.82
C SER A 181 22.83 12.46 30.14
N SER A 182 22.27 12.37 31.34
CA SER A 182 21.53 13.38 32.09
C SER A 182 22.17 14.78 32.03
N PRO A 183 21.34 15.84 32.04
CA PRO A 183 21.70 17.05 32.76
C PRO A 183 20.69 17.39 33.86
N SER A 184 21.29 17.82 34.94
CA SER A 184 20.80 18.32 36.22
C SER A 184 19.77 19.45 36.16
N THR A 185 18.81 19.33 37.08
CA THR A 185 18.17 20.38 37.91
C THR A 185 18.62 21.83 37.74
N SER A 186 17.65 22.72 37.61
CA SER A 186 17.63 24.04 38.26
C SER A 186 16.19 24.47 38.52
N ALA A 187 15.88 24.73 39.78
CA ALA A 187 14.63 25.30 40.24
C ALA A 187 14.63 26.83 40.08
N SER A 188 13.46 27.42 39.83
CA SER A 188 13.14 28.74 40.37
C SER A 188 11.63 28.95 40.55
N THR A 189 11.34 29.49 41.72
CA THR A 189 10.07 29.91 42.32
C THR A 189 9.42 31.09 41.62
N GLY A 190 8.08 31.17 41.70
CA GLY A 190 7.33 32.41 41.49
C GLY A 190 5.83 32.24 41.67
N ALA A 191 5.35 32.39 42.91
CA ALA A 191 3.93 32.59 43.23
C ALA A 191 3.59 34.08 43.20
N GLY A 192 2.45 34.44 42.61
CA GLY A 192 1.89 35.80 42.60
C GLY A 192 0.42 35.75 42.16
N ALA A 193 -0.44 36.40 42.93
CA ALA A 193 -1.88 36.17 43.02
C ALA A 193 -2.75 37.03 42.07
N SER A 194 -3.97 36.51 41.84
CA SER A 194 -5.29 37.15 41.61
C SER A 194 -5.45 38.33 40.63
N GLU A 195 -6.38 38.18 39.67
CA GLU A 195 -7.63 38.98 39.62
C GLU A 195 -8.57 38.53 38.47
N THR A 196 -9.87 38.73 38.73
CA THR A 196 -11.05 38.28 37.96
C THR A 196 -11.25 38.98 36.61
N GLY A 197 -11.49 38.21 35.55
CA GLY A 197 -12.03 38.67 34.26
C GLY A 197 -12.48 37.50 33.37
N ALA A 198 -13.66 37.60 32.76
CA ALA A 198 -14.26 36.55 31.92
C ALA A 198 -13.33 36.08 30.78
N PRO A 199 -13.37 34.79 30.38
CA PRO A 199 -12.44 34.25 29.39
C PRO A 199 -12.70 34.86 28.00
N VAL A 200 -11.74 35.65 27.53
CA VAL A 200 -11.67 36.11 26.14
C VAL A 200 -11.38 34.89 25.27
N LEU A 201 -12.27 34.60 24.31
CA LEU A 201 -12.05 33.56 23.31
C LEU A 201 -10.71 33.82 22.59
N PRO A 202 -9.82 32.82 22.47
CA PRO A 202 -8.54 33.02 21.82
C PRO A 202 -8.77 33.46 20.36
N PRO A 203 -8.01 34.44 19.84
CA PRO A 203 -8.11 34.86 18.46
C PRO A 203 -7.88 33.65 17.54
N ARG A 204 -8.70 33.56 16.48
CA ARG A 204 -8.63 32.50 15.47
C ARG A 204 -7.16 32.42 14.98
N PRO A 205 -6.54 31.22 14.96
CA PRO A 205 -5.14 31.10 14.57
C PRO A 205 -4.93 31.68 13.17
N PRO A 206 -3.75 32.28 12.90
CA PRO A 206 -3.44 32.86 11.60
C PRO A 206 -3.64 31.80 10.51
N GLN A 207 -4.22 32.22 9.38
CA GLN A 207 -4.39 31.34 8.23
C GLN A 207 -3.02 30.79 7.84
N ARG A 208 -2.90 29.46 7.80
CA ARG A 208 -1.64 28.79 7.45
C ARG A 208 -1.23 29.20 6.05
N THR A 209 0.04 29.58 5.86
CA THR A 209 0.60 30.02 4.58
C THR A 209 1.68 29.04 4.10
N GLY A 210 1.89 28.98 2.78
CA GLY A 210 2.98 28.19 2.20
C GLY A 210 2.75 26.67 2.22
N VAL A 211 3.80 25.91 2.52
CA VAL A 211 3.77 24.44 2.58
C VAL A 211 2.72 23.93 3.58
N GLU A 212 2.50 24.63 4.69
CA GLU A 212 1.47 24.27 5.68
C GLU A 212 0.06 24.37 5.10
N ARG A 213 -0.18 25.31 4.17
CA ARG A 213 -1.46 25.44 3.47
C ARG A 213 -1.67 24.27 2.51
N ILE A 214 -0.63 23.86 1.80
CA ILE A 214 -0.68 22.69 0.91
C ILE A 214 -0.94 21.42 1.71
N ALA A 215 -0.25 21.24 2.83
CA ALA A 215 -0.50 20.13 3.74
C ALA A 215 -1.94 20.13 4.29
N GLU A 216 -2.48 21.30 4.64
CA GLU A 216 -3.87 21.46 5.07
C GLU A 216 -4.87 21.10 3.95
N LEU A 217 -4.63 21.52 2.71
CA LEU A 217 -5.49 21.18 1.57
C LEU A 217 -5.53 19.66 1.33
N HIS A 218 -4.39 18.99 1.38
CA HIS A 218 -4.31 17.54 1.25
C HIS A 218 -4.94 16.83 2.45
N MET A 219 -4.81 17.38 3.66
CA MET A 219 -5.45 16.90 4.87
C MET A 219 -6.98 16.99 4.79
N LEU A 220 -7.52 18.14 4.33
CA LEU A 220 -8.96 18.33 4.15
C LEU A 220 -9.53 17.38 3.10
N ARG A 221 -8.76 17.10 2.06
CA ARG A 221 -9.17 16.18 1.01
C ARG A 221 -9.18 14.72 1.47
N ALA A 222 -8.13 14.30 2.18
CA ALA A 222 -8.10 12.99 2.83
C ALA A 222 -9.28 12.81 3.81
N LEU A 223 -9.66 13.87 4.52
CA LEU A 223 -10.84 13.87 5.41
C LEU A 223 -12.17 13.72 4.64
N GLN A 224 -12.23 14.20 3.39
CA GLN A 224 -13.37 14.02 2.49
C GLN A 224 -13.36 12.65 1.79
N GLY A 225 -12.36 11.80 2.06
CA GLY A 225 -12.20 10.50 1.43
C GLY A 225 -11.65 10.56 0.00
N GLU A 226 -11.14 11.72 -0.42
CA GLU A 226 -10.53 11.92 -1.73
C GLU A 226 -8.99 12.06 -1.56
N GLY A 227 -8.21 11.11 -2.07
CA GLY A 227 -6.75 11.21 -2.15
C GLY A 227 -5.97 10.40 -1.10
N ASP A 228 -4.80 9.93 -1.52
CA ASP A 228 -3.91 9.10 -0.70
C ASP A 228 -2.80 9.92 -0.02
N ALA A 229 -2.23 9.40 1.08
CA ALA A 229 -1.19 10.10 1.86
C ALA A 229 0.14 10.32 1.10
N ASN A 230 0.37 9.52 0.06
CA ASN A 230 1.51 9.58 -0.86
C ASN A 230 1.16 10.30 -2.17
N GLU A 231 -0.02 10.92 -2.26
CA GLU A 231 -0.50 11.64 -3.43
C GLU A 231 -0.42 13.15 -3.21
N VAL A 232 0.19 13.84 -4.17
CA VAL A 232 0.28 15.31 -4.21
C VAL A 232 -0.50 15.79 -5.43
N GLU A 233 -1.68 16.36 -5.20
CA GLU A 233 -2.43 17.02 -6.25
C GLU A 233 -2.02 18.49 -6.36
N VAL A 234 -1.51 18.85 -7.53
CA VAL A 234 -1.13 20.21 -7.87
C VAL A 234 -2.35 20.95 -8.42
N GLY A 235 -2.88 21.86 -7.61
CA GLY A 235 -3.97 22.76 -7.97
C GLY A 235 -3.52 24.20 -8.22
N ALA A 236 -4.50 25.08 -8.44
CA ALA A 236 -4.26 26.51 -8.63
C ALA A 236 -3.71 27.19 -7.35
N GLU A 237 -4.09 26.68 -6.17
CA GLU A 237 -3.61 27.17 -4.87
C GLU A 237 -2.14 26.78 -4.64
N GLY A 238 -1.29 27.70 -4.18
CA GLY A 238 0.12 27.44 -3.83
C GLY A 238 1.13 27.61 -4.98
N SER A 239 2.38 27.92 -4.65
CA SER A 239 3.46 28.09 -5.63
C SER A 239 4.15 26.76 -5.99
N VAL A 240 4.94 26.74 -7.07
CA VAL A 240 5.69 25.54 -7.48
C VAL A 240 6.65 25.09 -6.38
N GLU A 241 7.30 26.05 -5.74
CA GLU A 241 8.28 25.85 -4.67
C GLU A 241 7.63 25.18 -3.45
N GLU A 242 6.43 25.65 -3.07
CA GLU A 242 5.71 25.11 -1.92
C GLU A 242 5.27 23.65 -2.16
N TYR A 243 4.75 23.33 -3.35
CA TYR A 243 4.44 21.93 -3.71
C TYR A 243 5.68 21.07 -3.78
N ALA A 244 6.78 21.62 -4.29
CA ALA A 244 8.04 20.89 -4.43
C ALA A 244 8.64 20.56 -3.06
N GLU A 245 8.59 21.51 -2.11
CA GLU A 245 9.00 21.32 -0.72
C GLU A 245 8.10 20.30 0.00
N TYR A 246 6.78 20.35 -0.23
CA TYR A 246 5.86 19.36 0.31
C TYR A 246 6.17 17.95 -0.19
N ALA A 247 6.30 17.76 -1.51
CA ALA A 247 6.63 16.48 -2.12
C ALA A 247 8.04 15.99 -1.72
N HIS A 248 9.00 16.91 -1.57
CA HIS A 248 10.34 16.58 -1.06
C HIS A 248 10.27 16.14 0.40
N GLY A 249 9.47 16.80 1.24
CA GLY A 249 9.24 16.42 2.63
C GLY A 249 8.68 15.01 2.76
N LEU A 250 7.72 14.64 1.91
CA LEU A 250 7.20 13.27 1.82
C LEU A 250 8.31 12.29 1.43
N LEU A 251 9.11 12.60 0.41
CA LEU A 251 10.22 11.73 -0.03
C LEU A 251 11.40 11.69 0.94
N ARG A 252 11.50 12.62 1.90
CA ARG A 252 12.53 12.60 2.94
C ARG A 252 12.27 11.50 3.97
N ASP A 253 11.02 11.13 4.18
CA ASP A 253 10.65 10.00 5.02
C ASP A 253 11.19 8.70 4.40
N GLU A 254 11.98 7.94 5.16
CA GLU A 254 12.57 6.66 4.72
C GLU A 254 11.50 5.63 4.36
N VAL A 255 10.32 5.69 5.01
CA VAL A 255 9.19 4.79 4.75
C VAL A 255 8.49 5.13 3.44
N MET A 256 8.54 6.40 3.03
CA MET A 256 7.96 6.85 1.78
C MET A 256 8.88 6.46 0.61
N LEU A 257 8.58 5.31 0.01
CA LEU A 257 9.33 4.79 -1.14
C LEU A 257 8.98 5.50 -2.44
N PHE A 258 7.77 6.05 -2.56
CA PHE A 258 7.32 6.78 -3.74
C PHE A 258 6.27 7.84 -3.41
N VAL A 259 6.18 8.86 -4.25
CA VAL A 259 5.14 9.89 -4.23
C VAL A 259 4.52 10.00 -5.62
N THR A 260 3.21 10.18 -5.66
CA THR A 260 2.44 10.37 -6.90
C THR A 260 2.05 11.83 -7.02
N VAL A 261 2.60 12.54 -8.01
CA VAL A 261 2.25 13.93 -8.30
C VAL A 261 1.25 13.96 -9.46
N ARG A 262 0.08 14.55 -9.25
CA ARG A 262 -0.98 14.63 -10.26
C ARG A 262 -1.47 16.06 -10.47
N SER A 263 -2.01 16.32 -11.66
CA SER A 263 -2.67 17.59 -11.98
C SER A 263 -4.12 17.61 -11.49
N ALA A 264 -4.55 18.66 -10.81
CA ALA A 264 -5.98 18.89 -10.49
C ALA A 264 -6.83 19.14 -11.74
N SER A 265 -6.25 19.78 -12.75
CA SER A 265 -6.90 20.07 -14.02
C SER A 265 -5.89 20.08 -15.17
N SER A 266 -6.37 20.05 -16.42
CA SER A 266 -5.52 20.13 -17.60
C SER A 266 -4.67 21.41 -17.67
N ALA A 267 -5.12 22.49 -17.02
CA ALA A 267 -4.39 23.76 -16.96
C ALA A 267 -3.14 23.68 -16.06
N GLU A 268 -3.15 22.78 -15.07
CA GLU A 268 -2.06 22.64 -14.09
C GLU A 268 -0.97 21.65 -14.52
N VAL A 269 -1.12 21.00 -15.68
CA VAL A 269 -0.12 20.05 -16.21
C VAL A 269 1.29 20.65 -16.32
N PRO A 270 1.49 21.88 -16.85
CA PRO A 270 2.81 22.49 -16.87
C PRO A 270 3.36 22.74 -15.48
N LYS A 271 2.49 23.03 -14.50
CA LYS A 271 2.87 23.26 -13.10
C LYS A 271 3.36 21.97 -12.45
N VAL A 272 2.68 20.84 -12.67
CA VAL A 272 3.10 19.51 -12.20
C VAL A 272 4.53 19.17 -12.65
N LEU A 273 4.85 19.42 -13.92
CA LEU A 273 6.18 19.16 -14.46
C LEU A 273 7.26 19.97 -13.74
N ARG A 274 7.00 21.25 -13.48
CA ARG A 274 7.91 22.13 -12.74
C ARG A 274 8.06 21.71 -11.28
N VAL A 275 6.96 21.29 -10.64
CA VAL A 275 6.97 20.78 -9.26
C VAL A 275 7.88 19.55 -9.17
N VAL A 276 7.72 18.59 -10.09
CA VAL A 276 8.55 17.38 -10.12
C VAL A 276 10.03 17.69 -10.34
N GLU A 277 10.35 18.60 -11.25
CA GLU A 277 11.73 19.05 -11.50
C GLU A 277 12.34 19.71 -10.26
N GLU A 278 11.61 20.63 -9.62
CA GLU A 278 12.07 21.31 -8.41
C GLU A 278 12.20 20.35 -7.23
N THR A 279 11.31 19.36 -7.06
CA THR A 279 11.46 18.30 -6.05
C THR A 279 12.73 17.51 -6.25
N LYS A 280 13.06 17.14 -7.50
CA LYS A 280 14.33 16.48 -7.84
C LYS A 280 15.53 17.39 -7.53
N ARG A 281 15.44 18.68 -7.86
CA ARG A 281 16.48 19.68 -7.59
C ARG A 281 16.74 19.84 -6.10
N LEU A 282 15.68 19.94 -5.28
CA LEU A 282 15.78 20.01 -3.81
C LEU A 282 16.48 18.78 -3.24
N ARG A 283 16.12 17.59 -3.75
CA ARG A 283 16.74 16.34 -3.31
C ARG A 283 18.22 16.27 -3.69
N HIS A 284 18.58 16.65 -4.92
CA HIS A 284 19.99 16.71 -5.33
C HIS A 284 20.79 17.72 -4.50
N LYS A 285 20.20 18.88 -4.19
CA LYS A 285 20.82 19.91 -3.34
C LYS A 285 21.05 19.44 -1.89
N SER A 286 20.25 18.49 -1.40
CA SER A 286 20.38 17.93 -0.05
C SER A 286 21.54 16.93 0.13
N GLY A 287 22.31 16.65 -0.92
CA GLY A 287 23.55 15.85 -0.84
C GLY A 287 23.36 14.33 -0.96
N LEU A 288 22.17 13.87 -1.36
CA LEU A 288 21.92 12.47 -1.72
C LEU A 288 22.56 12.20 -3.08
N ALA A 289 23.49 11.25 -3.15
CA ALA A 289 24.35 10.96 -4.31
C ALA A 289 23.55 10.53 -5.56
N GLU A 290 24.17 10.61 -6.74
CA GLU A 290 23.60 10.15 -8.04
C GLU A 290 23.10 8.69 -7.98
N ASP A 291 23.68 7.86 -7.10
CA ASP A 291 23.32 6.45 -6.90
C ASP A 291 21.93 6.26 -6.29
N GLU A 292 21.36 7.31 -5.68
CA GLU A 292 20.00 7.32 -5.15
C GLU A 292 19.03 8.13 -6.03
N GLU A 293 19.29 8.27 -7.33
CA GLU A 293 18.42 9.03 -8.22
C GLU A 293 16.97 8.50 -8.21
N LEU A 294 15.99 9.41 -8.18
CA LEU A 294 14.58 9.04 -8.18
C LEU A 294 14.16 8.48 -9.55
N HIS A 295 13.62 7.26 -9.55
CA HIS A 295 12.93 6.70 -10.69
C HIS A 295 11.65 7.48 -10.98
N GLN A 296 11.48 7.90 -12.24
CA GLN A 296 10.33 8.66 -12.69
C GLN A 296 9.50 7.85 -13.68
N TYR A 297 8.20 7.71 -13.40
CA TYR A 297 7.25 7.05 -14.29
C TYR A 297 6.11 8.02 -14.61
N VAL A 298 5.89 8.28 -15.90
CA VAL A 298 4.87 9.23 -16.36
C VAL A 298 3.71 8.47 -16.98
N THR A 299 2.52 8.67 -16.43
CA THR A 299 1.27 8.12 -16.94
C THR A 299 0.37 9.27 -17.37
N TYR A 300 -0.05 9.24 -18.62
CA TYR A 300 -1.08 10.15 -19.11
C TYR A 300 -2.44 9.50 -18.86
N ALA A 301 -3.32 10.17 -18.12
CA ALA A 301 -4.71 9.81 -18.09
C ALA A 301 -5.35 10.32 -19.40
N THR A 302 -5.10 9.58 -20.47
CA THR A 302 -5.91 9.68 -21.68
C THR A 302 -7.29 9.24 -21.24
N THR A 303 -8.29 10.10 -21.39
CA THR A 303 -9.68 9.65 -21.30
C THR A 303 -9.78 8.41 -22.16
N LEU A 304 -10.18 7.29 -21.57
CA LEU A 304 -10.75 6.18 -22.33
C LEU A 304 -11.89 6.81 -23.09
N SER A 305 -11.62 7.32 -24.30
CA SER A 305 -12.62 7.89 -25.17
C SER A 305 -13.69 6.83 -25.24
N ALA A 306 -14.87 7.18 -24.73
CA ALA A 306 -16.03 6.31 -24.58
C ALA A 306 -16.00 5.24 -25.65
N ARG A 307 -16.01 3.96 -25.25
CA ARG A 307 -16.10 2.81 -26.15
C ARG A 307 -17.06 3.19 -27.27
N LYS A 308 -16.52 3.56 -28.43
CA LYS A 308 -17.34 3.94 -29.58
C LYS A 308 -18.09 2.67 -29.92
N GLY A 309 -19.38 2.67 -29.62
CA GLY A 309 -20.29 1.65 -30.10
C GLY A 309 -20.14 1.49 -31.61
N PRO A 310 -20.61 0.37 -32.17
CA PRO A 310 -20.43 0.05 -33.58
C PRO A 310 -20.83 1.26 -34.45
N ARG A 311 -19.86 1.76 -35.22
CA ARG A 311 -20.03 2.95 -36.06
C ARG A 311 -21.07 2.62 -37.14
N ARG A 312 -22.29 3.16 -37.02
CA ARG A 312 -23.20 3.27 -38.17
C ARG A 312 -22.56 4.26 -39.14
N ILE A 313 -22.14 3.77 -40.30
CA ILE A 313 -21.71 4.62 -41.41
C ILE A 313 -23.00 5.15 -42.05
N ASN A 314 -23.29 6.43 -41.86
CA ASN A 314 -24.31 7.11 -42.67
C ASN A 314 -23.65 7.46 -44.01
N LEU A 315 -24.24 6.99 -45.10
CA LEU A 315 -23.68 7.11 -46.46
C LEU A 315 -24.01 8.45 -47.14
N ASP A 316 -24.79 9.31 -46.46
CA ASP A 316 -25.23 10.63 -46.96
C ASP A 316 -24.48 11.81 -46.31
N ASP A 317 -23.49 11.56 -45.45
CA ASP A 317 -22.70 12.64 -44.87
C ASP A 317 -21.74 13.24 -45.93
N PRO A 318 -21.68 14.57 -46.08
CA PRO A 318 -20.73 15.20 -46.99
C PRO A 318 -19.29 14.82 -46.59
N PRO A 319 -18.39 14.64 -47.57
CA PRO A 319 -17.05 14.16 -47.32
C PRO A 319 -16.35 15.04 -46.27
N PRO A 320 -15.68 14.44 -45.27
CA PRO A 320 -14.99 15.21 -44.24
C PRO A 320 -13.92 16.06 -44.93
N ARG A 321 -14.08 17.38 -44.82
CA ARG A 321 -13.11 18.35 -45.35
C ARG A 321 -11.70 17.89 -45.01
N GLU A 322 -10.92 17.73 -46.06
CA GLU A 322 -9.52 17.36 -46.02
C GLU A 322 -8.79 18.20 -44.96
N LYS A 323 -8.15 17.46 -44.06
CA LYS A 323 -7.11 17.83 -43.10
C LYS A 323 -6.61 19.26 -43.26
N ALA A 324 -7.30 20.20 -42.61
CA ALA A 324 -6.68 21.45 -42.21
C ALA A 324 -5.56 21.08 -41.23
N HIS A 325 -4.31 21.33 -41.64
CA HIS A 325 -3.14 21.34 -40.78
C HIS A 325 -3.30 22.46 -39.73
N THR A 326 -4.05 22.17 -38.67
CA THR A 326 -3.94 22.84 -37.37
C THR A 326 -3.67 21.75 -36.34
N GLY A 327 -2.42 21.29 -36.33
CA GLY A 327 -1.87 20.52 -35.21
C GLY A 327 -1.73 21.39 -33.97
N ALA A 328 -2.86 21.93 -33.49
CA ALA A 328 -2.94 22.52 -32.18
C ALA A 328 -2.73 21.37 -31.19
N TYR A 329 -1.57 21.36 -30.53
CA TYR A 329 -1.29 20.45 -29.43
C TYR A 329 -2.42 20.56 -28.41
N ALA A 330 -3.23 19.51 -28.29
CA ALA A 330 -4.17 19.39 -27.19
C ALA A 330 -3.38 18.88 -25.98
N PRO A 331 -3.21 19.68 -24.91
CA PRO A 331 -2.51 19.22 -23.73
C PRO A 331 -3.26 18.01 -23.13
N PRO A 332 -2.52 17.04 -22.55
CA PRO A 332 -3.15 15.89 -21.92
C PRO A 332 -4.12 16.35 -20.83
N VAL A 333 -5.27 15.67 -20.75
CA VAL A 333 -6.37 16.04 -19.83
C VAL A 333 -5.92 15.98 -18.37
N SER A 334 -5.03 15.04 -18.05
CA SER A 334 -4.33 14.99 -16.77
C SER A 334 -3.03 14.20 -16.90
N VAL A 335 -2.05 14.55 -16.07
CA VAL A 335 -0.75 13.88 -15.98
C VAL A 335 -0.56 13.37 -14.56
N ILE A 336 -0.08 12.14 -14.45
CA ILE A 336 0.28 11.48 -13.20
C ILE A 336 1.75 11.09 -13.31
N ILE A 337 2.57 11.55 -12.37
CA ILE A 337 4.01 11.27 -12.31
C ILE A 337 4.31 10.59 -11.00
N HIS A 338 4.86 9.39 -11.06
CA HIS A 338 5.34 8.66 -9.90
C HIS A 338 6.84 8.89 -9.75
N LEU A 339 7.26 9.41 -8.60
CA LEU A 339 8.65 9.53 -8.19
C LEU A 339 8.95 8.48 -7.14
N SER A 340 9.95 7.63 -7.36
CA SER A 340 10.26 6.51 -6.46
C SER A 340 11.74 6.38 -6.18
N LYS A 341 12.07 5.94 -4.97
CA LYS A 341 13.41 5.55 -4.53
C LYS A 341 13.83 4.17 -5.03
N ILE A 342 12.86 3.33 -5.40
CA ILE A 342 13.08 1.98 -5.91
C ILE A 342 12.59 1.83 -7.34
N ASP A 343 13.22 0.96 -8.11
CA ASP A 343 12.78 0.63 -9.46
C ASP A 343 11.43 -0.11 -9.42
N MET A 344 10.44 0.44 -10.14
CA MET A 344 9.09 -0.09 -10.29
C MET A 344 8.90 -0.61 -11.73
N PRO A 345 9.30 -1.86 -12.02
CA PRO A 345 9.24 -2.43 -13.37
C PRO A 345 7.80 -2.54 -13.92
N GLU A 346 6.79 -2.59 -13.06
CA GLU A 346 5.38 -2.67 -13.42
C GLU A 346 4.81 -1.39 -14.04
N LEU A 347 5.39 -0.22 -13.72
CA LEU A 347 5.01 1.06 -14.30
C LEU A 347 5.80 1.41 -15.57
N ARG A 348 6.74 0.53 -15.97
CA ARG A 348 7.43 0.71 -17.25
C ARG A 348 6.44 0.51 -18.40
N PRO A 349 6.54 1.30 -19.48
CA PRO A 349 5.70 1.13 -20.65
C PRO A 349 5.79 -0.31 -21.16
N ARG A 350 4.69 -1.05 -21.07
CA ARG A 350 4.60 -2.38 -21.69
C ARG A 350 4.45 -2.18 -23.18
N PHE A 351 5.48 -2.53 -23.93
CA PHE A 351 5.38 -2.61 -25.39
C PHE A 351 4.53 -3.83 -25.71
N GLU A 352 3.21 -3.67 -25.77
CA GLU A 352 2.37 -4.67 -26.43
C GLU A 352 2.74 -4.64 -27.91
N PRO A 353 3.38 -5.69 -28.46
CA PRO A 353 3.49 -5.78 -29.90
C PRO A 353 2.06 -5.79 -30.44
N ARG A 354 1.70 -4.77 -31.22
CA ARG A 354 0.49 -4.82 -32.05
C ARG A 354 0.57 -6.12 -32.83
N GLU A 355 -0.30 -7.07 -32.48
CA GLU A 355 -0.54 -8.19 -33.38
C GLU A 355 -0.97 -7.57 -34.72
N PRO A 356 -0.29 -7.89 -35.84
CA PRO A 356 -0.81 -7.51 -37.13
C PRO A 356 -2.19 -8.17 -37.24
N GLY A 357 -3.24 -7.34 -37.25
CA GLY A 357 -4.60 -7.83 -37.39
C GLY A 357 -4.76 -8.69 -38.64
N PRO A 358 -5.83 -9.51 -38.74
CA PRO A 358 -6.02 -10.41 -39.86
C PRO A 358 -6.04 -9.60 -41.15
N GLU A 359 -4.98 -9.79 -41.93
CA GLU A 359 -4.77 -9.19 -43.23
C GLU A 359 -6.01 -9.53 -44.09
N MET A 360 -6.73 -8.50 -44.52
CA MET A 360 -7.71 -8.65 -45.59
C MET A 360 -7.00 -9.29 -46.78
N GLY A 361 -7.60 -10.37 -47.29
CA GLY A 361 -7.10 -11.10 -48.45
C GLY A 361 -6.85 -10.17 -49.61
N TRP A 362 -5.58 -9.95 -49.91
CA TRP A 362 -5.14 -9.46 -51.20
C TRP A 362 -5.16 -10.66 -52.15
N VAL A 363 -6.18 -10.67 -53.01
CA VAL A 363 -6.19 -11.49 -54.22
C VAL A 363 -5.00 -11.04 -55.06
N ALA A 364 -4.12 -11.99 -55.38
CA ALA A 364 -3.04 -11.78 -56.31
C ALA A 364 -3.63 -11.65 -57.72
N ASP A 365 -3.43 -10.50 -58.36
CA ASP A 365 -3.42 -10.40 -59.81
C ASP A 365 -2.00 -10.00 -60.23
N GLU A 366 -1.38 -10.90 -60.99
CA GLU A 366 -0.17 -10.66 -61.75
C GLU A 366 -0.49 -9.69 -62.90
N ASP A 367 0.21 -8.56 -62.98
CA ASP A 367 0.89 -8.15 -64.21
C ASP A 367 1.72 -6.85 -64.04
N GLY A 368 2.97 -6.90 -64.50
CA GLY A 368 3.56 -5.82 -65.30
C GLY A 368 4.23 -4.61 -64.63
N SER A 369 5.56 -4.68 -64.56
CA SER A 369 6.51 -3.63 -65.01
C SER A 369 7.09 -2.58 -64.02
N SER A 370 8.37 -2.83 -63.70
CA SER A 370 9.53 -1.91 -63.69
C SER A 370 9.50 -0.60 -62.86
N GLY A 371 10.33 -0.55 -61.82
CA GLY A 371 10.82 0.69 -61.24
C GLY A 371 11.86 0.46 -60.16
N ALA A 372 13.11 0.82 -60.43
CA ALA A 372 14.29 0.60 -59.59
C ALA A 372 14.23 1.35 -58.25
N GLY A 373 14.66 0.68 -57.18
CA GLY A 373 14.87 1.30 -55.86
C GLY A 373 15.61 0.36 -54.92
N ARG A 374 16.94 0.45 -54.89
CA ARG A 374 17.80 -0.21 -53.90
C ARG A 374 17.50 0.34 -52.50
N SER A 375 17.10 -0.50 -51.56
CA SER A 375 17.44 -0.32 -50.15
C SER A 375 17.53 -1.67 -49.42
N ASP A 376 18.44 -1.64 -48.46
CA ASP A 376 19.07 -2.74 -47.73
C ASP A 376 18.11 -3.38 -46.72
N ALA A 377 17.87 -4.70 -46.85
CA ALA A 377 17.04 -5.48 -45.92
C ALA A 377 17.66 -6.87 -45.70
N GLY A 378 18.82 -6.88 -45.04
CA GLY A 378 19.54 -8.11 -44.68
C GLY A 378 20.01 -8.12 -43.23
N SER A 379 19.12 -8.01 -42.23
CA SER A 379 19.55 -8.05 -40.82
C SER A 379 18.60 -8.73 -39.80
N GLU A 380 17.32 -8.96 -40.10
CA GLU A 380 16.38 -9.39 -39.04
C GLU A 380 16.21 -10.90 -38.84
N ARG A 381 16.62 -11.76 -39.80
CA ARG A 381 16.41 -13.22 -39.66
C ARG A 381 17.40 -13.96 -38.75
N LYS A 382 18.47 -13.31 -38.25
CA LYS A 382 19.46 -13.95 -37.35
C LYS A 382 19.24 -13.68 -35.86
N LYS A 383 18.43 -12.68 -35.46
CA LYS A 383 18.27 -12.29 -34.05
C LYS A 383 17.30 -13.18 -33.24
N GLY A 384 16.36 -13.84 -33.91
CA GLY A 384 15.38 -14.73 -33.26
C GLY A 384 15.95 -16.07 -32.77
N LYS A 385 16.87 -16.68 -33.53
CA LYS A 385 17.46 -18.00 -33.18
C LYS A 385 18.45 -17.96 -32.02
N GLY A 386 19.06 -16.81 -31.75
CA GLY A 386 20.00 -16.64 -30.62
C GLY A 386 19.30 -16.61 -29.27
N ARG A 387 18.19 -15.85 -29.19
CA ARG A 387 17.45 -15.59 -27.95
C ARG A 387 16.76 -16.84 -27.39
N GLU A 388 16.30 -17.73 -28.28
CA GLU A 388 15.69 -19.01 -27.88
C GLU A 388 16.73 -20.04 -27.38
N LYS A 389 17.95 -20.02 -27.95
CA LYS A 389 19.05 -20.89 -27.50
C LYS A 389 19.61 -20.44 -26.14
N GLU A 390 19.64 -19.13 -25.89
CA GLU A 390 20.10 -18.54 -24.64
C GLU A 390 19.13 -18.83 -23.48
N SER A 391 17.82 -18.66 -23.71
CA SER A 391 16.77 -19.00 -22.74
C SER A 391 16.79 -20.48 -22.34
N ARG A 392 17.06 -21.40 -23.28
CA ARG A 392 17.15 -22.84 -22.98
C ARG A 392 18.39 -23.20 -22.18
N ALA A 393 19.51 -22.51 -22.41
CA ALA A 393 20.75 -22.70 -21.65
C ALA A 393 20.63 -22.17 -20.21
N GLU A 394 19.96 -21.04 -20.02
CA GLU A 394 19.71 -20.44 -18.71
C GLU A 394 18.78 -21.31 -17.86
N ARG A 395 17.69 -21.82 -18.45
CA ARG A 395 16.77 -22.74 -17.77
C ARG A 395 17.45 -24.04 -17.33
N ALA A 396 18.37 -24.58 -18.15
CA ALA A 396 19.16 -25.76 -17.79
C ALA A 396 20.16 -25.50 -16.64
N ARG A 397 20.72 -24.28 -16.56
CA ARG A 397 21.60 -23.88 -15.45
C ARG A 397 20.83 -23.75 -14.14
N LEU A 398 19.65 -23.13 -14.17
CA LEU A 398 18.79 -22.99 -12.99
C LEU A 398 18.31 -24.35 -12.48
N GLU A 399 17.95 -25.28 -13.37
CA GLU A 399 17.56 -26.63 -12.96
C GLU A 399 18.72 -27.41 -12.32
N LYS A 400 19.96 -27.21 -12.81
CA LYS A 400 21.15 -27.85 -12.24
C LYS A 400 21.46 -27.30 -10.83
N LEU A 401 21.36 -25.99 -10.63
CA LEU A 401 21.53 -25.35 -9.32
C LEU A 401 20.48 -25.82 -8.31
N ALA A 402 19.21 -25.92 -8.73
CA ALA A 402 18.14 -26.43 -7.88
C ALA A 402 18.40 -27.88 -7.44
N LYS A 403 18.84 -28.76 -8.36
CA LYS A 403 19.20 -30.15 -8.01
C LYS A 403 20.40 -30.25 -7.07
N GLU A 404 21.35 -29.33 -7.17
CA GLU A 404 22.52 -29.28 -6.29
C GLU A 404 22.15 -28.81 -4.88
N GLN A 405 21.34 -27.77 -4.76
CA GLN A 405 20.79 -27.32 -3.47
C GLN A 405 19.98 -28.41 -2.78
N GLN A 406 19.13 -29.12 -3.53
CA GLN A 406 18.33 -30.21 -2.98
C GLN A 406 19.19 -31.40 -2.50
N ARG A 407 20.34 -31.64 -3.14
CA ARG A 407 21.31 -32.66 -2.69
C ARG A 407 22.04 -32.21 -1.43
N ALA A 408 22.44 -30.94 -1.35
CA ALA A 408 23.09 -30.36 -0.18
C ALA A 408 22.15 -30.40 1.05
N GLU A 409 20.88 -30.05 0.88
CA GLU A 409 19.88 -30.09 1.95
C GLU A 409 19.64 -31.53 2.46
N LYS A 410 19.54 -32.50 1.53
CA LYS A 410 19.43 -33.93 1.91
C LYS A 410 20.66 -34.43 2.65
N ALA A 411 21.86 -33.99 2.28
CA ALA A 411 23.10 -34.34 2.97
C ALA A 411 23.15 -33.74 4.38
N GLN A 412 22.75 -32.48 4.56
CA GLN A 412 22.65 -31.85 5.88
C GLN A 412 21.64 -32.56 6.78
N ARG A 413 20.44 -32.87 6.28
CA ARG A 413 19.43 -33.64 7.04
C ARG A 413 19.93 -35.01 7.47
N LYS A 414 20.77 -35.67 6.65
CA LYS A 414 21.36 -36.97 7.02
C LYS A 414 22.38 -36.83 8.14
N LEU A 415 23.23 -35.80 8.10
CA LEU A 415 24.22 -35.50 9.15
C LEU A 415 23.55 -35.12 10.49
N GLU A 416 22.45 -34.37 10.46
CA GLU A 416 21.69 -34.04 11.67
C GLU A 416 21.05 -35.26 12.32
N LYS A 417 20.48 -36.17 11.52
CA LYS A 417 19.93 -37.44 12.03
C LYS A 417 20.99 -38.31 12.67
N GLU A 418 22.20 -38.36 12.10
CA GLU A 418 23.30 -39.16 12.63
C GLU A 418 23.87 -38.58 13.94
N LYS A 419 23.95 -37.25 14.05
CA LYS A 419 24.32 -36.54 15.30
C LYS A 419 23.26 -36.74 16.40
N GLY A 420 21.98 -36.70 16.03
CA GLY A 420 20.88 -36.96 16.98
C GLY A 420 20.90 -38.37 17.56
N HIS A 421 21.27 -39.38 16.76
CA HIS A 421 21.34 -40.77 17.21
C HIS A 421 22.51 -41.04 18.16
N LYS A 422 23.68 -40.41 17.93
CA LYS A 422 24.82 -40.51 18.86
C LYS A 422 24.55 -39.84 20.20
N LYS A 423 23.80 -38.73 20.23
CA LYS A 423 23.45 -38.03 21.47
C LYS A 423 22.48 -38.82 22.36
N LYS A 424 21.57 -39.61 21.77
CA LYS A 424 20.65 -40.50 22.50
C LYS A 424 21.30 -41.79 23.01
N GLY A 425 22.40 -42.24 22.39
CA GLY A 425 23.17 -43.40 22.87
C GLY A 425 24.00 -43.11 24.12
N ALA A 426 24.49 -41.87 24.26
CA ALA A 426 25.34 -41.47 25.40
C ALA A 426 24.57 -41.17 26.69
N SER A 427 23.26 -40.88 26.64
CA SER A 427 22.47 -40.58 27.85
C SER A 427 21.84 -41.81 28.51
N ARG A 428 22.12 -43.03 28.02
CA ARG A 428 21.56 -44.28 28.57
C ARG A 428 22.59 -45.13 29.32
N ALA A 429 23.76 -44.57 29.58
CA ALA A 429 24.83 -45.16 30.37
C ALA A 429 25.15 -44.26 31.56
N TYR A 430 24.17 -44.07 32.45
CA TYR A 430 24.35 -43.64 33.84
C TYR A 430 23.20 -44.21 34.68
#